data_AF-A0A7X8IE85-F1
#
_entry.id   AF-A0A7X8IE85-F1
#
_cell.length_a   1.000
_cell.length_b   1.000
_cell.length_c   1.000
_cell.angle_alpha   90.00
_cell.angle_beta   90.00
_cell.angle_gamma   90.00
#
_symmetry.space_group_name_H-M   'P 1'
#
loop_
_entity.id
_entity.type
_entity.pdbx_description
1 polymer ?
#
loop_
_entity_poly.entity_id
_entity_poly.type
_entity_poly.pdbx_seq_one_letter_code
_entity_poly.pdbx_strand_id
1 'polypeptide(L)'
;MRTIWEDLALPELAYAFRLAVGPIKLAIAFLAVTVICICGYLMDCCTRSVVLCPEIAQRTVGQVGSVTLRGISELEVYLISPEQVGDFVARYKGLSPGQGVFSTLWSFSAGRFNDASKQLFNLGQASFFSNLEYVFVNLWLCGRAIVWAVRFHPLYSSLFLTFTFVVLCFACGAVCRCAALEYARHEKPGFFEAFDFAYSKFRSLLSAPLLPAVLVLVPSALILAVGMLGAIPRLGELLIGVLFGVVVLLGLAAVGMLVGATAGGLLLFPAVAYEATTGRDAIGRAVSYVLNRPLWMLFYIFVAGLFGTFFYVLIRVVIYLVLKVVYGLLAGGMTLAGGDIEKLNRLWTGPALFSLMSRPSNAAVWSESIGAFFIYLFFLLLIGLLAAYIITYICCASTIVYALVRKKVDRVEPEVVYLPLAYERPKARTEP
;
A
#
# COMPACT_ATOMS: atom_id res chain seq x y z
N MET A 1 -1.63 6.53 37.30
CA MET A 1 -2.54 6.03 36.24
C MET A 1 -2.83 7.09 35.18
N ARG A 2 -3.28 8.32 35.50
CA ARG A 2 -3.53 9.38 34.48
C ARG A 2 -2.39 9.61 33.49
N THR A 3 -1.15 9.66 33.97
CA THR A 3 0.06 9.80 33.12
C THR A 3 0.26 8.64 32.14
N ILE A 4 -0.05 7.41 32.54
CA ILE A 4 0.04 6.23 31.66
C ILE A 4 -1.03 6.28 30.57
N TRP A 5 -2.24 6.73 30.91
CA TRP A 5 -3.34 6.88 29.96
C TRP A 5 -3.11 8.03 28.96
N GLU A 6 -2.55 9.15 29.43
CA GLU A 6 -2.11 10.26 28.56
C GLU A 6 -0.95 9.85 27.65
N ASP A 7 -0.05 8.99 28.12
CA ASP A 7 1.06 8.47 27.32
C ASP A 7 0.61 7.45 26.27
N LEU A 8 -0.51 6.74 26.52
CA LEU A 8 -1.03 5.70 25.64
C LEU A 8 -1.63 6.28 24.35
N ALA A 9 -2.06 7.54 24.38
CA ALA A 9 -2.58 8.31 23.24
C ALA A 9 -3.62 7.55 22.37
N LEU A 10 -4.40 6.66 23.01
CA LEU A 10 -5.43 5.87 22.34
C LEU A 10 -6.50 6.74 21.66
N PRO A 11 -7.04 7.81 22.27
CA PRO A 11 -8.06 8.62 21.60
C PRO A 11 -7.50 9.34 20.38
N GLU A 12 -6.23 9.77 20.40
CA GLU A 12 -5.55 10.39 19.25
C GLU A 12 -5.35 9.37 18.13
N LEU A 13 -4.92 8.15 18.45
CA LEU A 13 -4.76 7.09 17.45
C LEU A 13 -6.11 6.64 16.86
N ALA A 14 -7.17 6.60 17.66
CA ALA A 14 -8.53 6.37 17.17
C ALA A 14 -9.04 7.55 16.31
N TYR A 15 -8.64 8.77 16.63
CA TYR A 15 -8.97 9.96 15.83
C TYR A 15 -8.40 9.89 14.40
N ALA A 16 -7.31 9.14 14.18
CA ALA A 16 -6.77 8.87 12.84
C ALA A 16 -7.84 8.33 11.88
N PHE A 17 -8.77 7.50 12.37
CA PHE A 17 -9.88 6.98 11.57
C PHE A 17 -10.81 8.09 11.10
N ARG A 18 -11.25 8.95 12.03
CA ARG A 18 -12.12 10.10 11.71
C ARG A 18 -11.45 11.01 10.69
N LEU A 19 -10.15 11.22 10.83
CA LEU A 19 -9.33 11.98 9.89
C LEU A 19 -9.33 11.30 8.51
N ALA A 20 -9.11 9.99 8.47
CA ALA A 20 -9.02 9.22 7.23
C ALA A 20 -10.31 9.18 6.41
N VAL A 21 -11.48 9.23 7.07
CA VAL A 21 -12.80 9.28 6.40
C VAL A 21 -13.15 10.71 5.93
N GLY A 22 -12.31 11.71 6.22
CA GLY A 22 -12.51 13.09 5.78
C GLY A 22 -12.62 13.19 4.24
N PRO A 23 -13.63 13.90 3.70
CA PRO A 23 -14.00 13.82 2.28
C PRO A 23 -12.88 14.30 1.34
N ILE A 24 -12.17 15.37 1.72
CA ILE A 24 -11.08 15.94 0.89
C ILE A 24 -9.92 14.96 0.80
N LYS A 25 -9.50 14.39 1.93
CA LYS A 25 -8.39 13.43 1.98
C LYS A 25 -8.72 12.16 1.22
N LEU A 26 -9.93 11.63 1.40
CA LEU A 26 -10.43 10.47 0.68
C LEU A 26 -10.53 10.74 -0.83
N ALA A 27 -10.97 11.94 -1.23
CA ALA A 27 -11.04 12.34 -2.64
C ALA A 27 -9.65 12.41 -3.30
N ILE A 28 -8.64 12.97 -2.62
CA ILE A 28 -7.25 13.01 -3.10
C ILE A 28 -6.71 11.59 -3.30
N ALA A 29 -6.89 10.70 -2.31
CA ALA A 29 -6.44 9.32 -2.40
C ALA A 29 -7.21 8.53 -3.48
N PHE A 30 -8.52 8.77 -3.62
CA PHE A 30 -9.34 8.13 -4.65
C PHE A 30 -8.93 8.57 -6.06
N LEU A 31 -8.64 9.86 -6.26
CA LEU A 31 -8.10 10.36 -7.52
C LEU A 31 -6.75 9.70 -7.83
N ALA A 32 -5.86 9.58 -6.84
CA ALA A 32 -4.56 8.92 -6.99
C ALA A 32 -4.71 7.44 -7.41
N VAL A 33 -5.55 6.67 -6.72
CA VAL A 33 -5.84 5.27 -7.06
C VAL A 33 -6.44 5.17 -8.46
N THR A 34 -7.39 6.04 -8.81
CA THR A 34 -8.03 6.06 -10.13
C THR A 34 -7.01 6.30 -11.24
N VAL A 35 -6.13 7.29 -11.07
CA VAL A 35 -5.07 7.61 -12.04
C VAL A 35 -4.08 6.45 -12.18
N ILE A 36 -3.68 5.80 -11.08
CA ILE A 36 -2.79 4.63 -11.09
C ILE A 36 -3.46 3.46 -11.84
N CYS A 37 -4.73 3.17 -11.56
CA CYS A 37 -5.47 2.09 -12.20
C CYS A 37 -5.70 2.35 -13.69
N ILE A 38 -6.02 3.59 -14.09
CA ILE A 38 -6.18 3.96 -15.50
C ILE A 38 -4.85 3.81 -16.24
N CYS A 39 -3.75 4.28 -15.65
CA CYS A 39 -2.41 4.12 -16.24
C CYS A 39 -2.05 2.64 -16.41
N GLY A 40 -2.23 1.82 -15.37
CA GLY A 40 -2.00 0.38 -15.44
C GLY A 40 -2.88 -0.32 -16.48
N TYR A 41 -4.16 0.04 -16.58
CA TYR A 41 -5.06 -0.48 -17.59
C TYR A 41 -4.64 -0.10 -19.02
N LEU A 42 -4.26 1.16 -19.26
CA LEU A 42 -3.78 1.62 -20.56
C LEU A 42 -2.48 0.87 -20.96
N MET A 43 -1.56 0.69 -20.01
CA MET A 43 -0.33 -0.06 -20.25
C MET A 43 -0.62 -1.55 -20.54
N ASP A 44 -1.56 -2.18 -19.84
CA ASP A 44 -2.00 -3.55 -20.11
C ASP A 44 -2.67 -3.71 -21.48
N CYS A 45 -3.38 -2.68 -21.95
CA CYS A 45 -3.94 -2.65 -23.31
C CYS A 45 -2.84 -2.62 -24.38
N CYS A 46 -1.74 -1.90 -24.11
CA CYS A 46 -0.60 -1.81 -25.02
C CYS A 46 0.32 -3.05 -24.97
N THR A 47 0.45 -3.69 -23.80
CA THR A 47 1.39 -4.80 -23.59
C THR A 47 0.73 -5.97 -22.85
N ARG A 48 0.57 -7.09 -23.56
CA ARG A 48 0.05 -8.37 -23.03
C ARG A 48 1.17 -9.40 -22.93
N SER A 49 2.12 -9.16 -22.03
CA SER A 49 3.36 -9.94 -21.95
C SER A 49 3.29 -11.17 -21.05
N VAL A 50 2.30 -11.26 -20.16
CA VAL A 50 2.22 -12.33 -19.15
C VAL A 50 1.61 -13.59 -19.76
N VAL A 51 2.30 -14.72 -19.58
CA VAL A 51 1.84 -16.04 -20.04
C VAL A 51 0.95 -16.71 -19.00
N LEU A 52 -0.15 -17.31 -19.46
CA LEU A 52 -1.13 -18.03 -18.65
C LEU A 52 -1.19 -19.51 -19.04
N CYS A 53 -1.49 -20.38 -18.08
CA CYS A 53 -1.79 -21.78 -18.35
C CYS A 53 -3.29 -21.95 -18.69
N PRO A 54 -3.65 -22.36 -19.94
CA PRO A 54 -5.04 -22.49 -20.36
C PRO A 54 -5.78 -23.62 -19.63
N GLU A 55 -5.11 -24.75 -19.38
CA GLU A 55 -5.76 -25.95 -18.84
C GLU A 55 -5.64 -26.07 -17.33
N ILE A 56 -6.76 -26.36 -16.65
CA ILE A 56 -6.81 -26.55 -15.19
C ILE A 56 -6.05 -27.80 -14.75
N ALA A 57 -6.07 -28.87 -15.56
CA ALA A 57 -5.45 -30.16 -15.22
C ALA A 57 -3.91 -30.11 -15.20
N GLN A 58 -3.30 -29.18 -15.95
CA GLN A 58 -1.84 -29.06 -16.07
C GLN A 58 -1.22 -28.04 -15.09
N ARG A 59 -2.03 -27.47 -14.19
CA ARG A 59 -1.59 -26.45 -13.25
C ARG A 59 -0.70 -27.03 -12.17
N THR A 60 0.48 -26.44 -11.99
CA THR A 60 1.35 -26.77 -10.87
C THR A 60 0.74 -26.24 -9.58
N VAL A 61 0.55 -27.13 -8.61
CA VAL A 61 0.14 -26.75 -7.25
C VAL A 61 1.38 -26.76 -6.38
N GLY A 62 1.70 -25.62 -5.79
CA GLY A 62 2.83 -25.47 -4.88
C GLY A 62 2.41 -24.82 -3.58
N GLN A 63 3.19 -25.08 -2.52
CA GLN A 63 3.02 -24.42 -1.22
C GLN A 63 4.21 -23.52 -0.94
N VAL A 64 3.93 -22.28 -0.55
CA VAL A 64 4.94 -21.34 -0.08
C VAL A 64 4.55 -20.92 1.34
N GLY A 65 5.25 -21.49 2.33
CA GLY A 65 4.81 -21.42 3.72
C GLY A 65 3.44 -22.07 3.90
N SER A 66 2.50 -21.33 4.50
CA SER A 66 1.11 -21.77 4.74
C SER A 66 0.15 -21.46 3.57
N VAL A 67 0.62 -20.88 2.47
CA VAL A 67 -0.21 -20.45 1.33
C VAL A 67 -0.08 -21.42 0.15
N THR A 68 -1.22 -21.84 -0.41
CA THR A 68 -1.27 -22.68 -1.61
C THR A 68 -1.42 -21.84 -2.87
N LEU A 69 -0.57 -22.09 -3.87
CA LEU A 69 -0.56 -21.42 -5.17
C LEU A 69 -0.89 -22.44 -6.27
N ARG A 70 -1.57 -22.01 -7.33
CA ARG A 70 -2.13 -22.90 -8.36
C ARG A 70 -1.49 -22.73 -9.74
N GLY A 71 -0.34 -22.07 -9.84
CA GLY A 71 0.43 -21.96 -11.07
C GLY A 71 -0.36 -21.43 -12.28
N ILE A 72 -1.35 -20.56 -12.06
CA ILE A 72 -2.26 -20.10 -13.12
C ILE A 72 -1.52 -19.19 -14.11
N SER A 73 -0.62 -18.36 -13.57
CA SER A 73 0.17 -17.38 -14.29
C SER A 73 1.66 -17.63 -14.09
N GLU A 74 2.46 -17.06 -14.99
CA GLU A 74 3.92 -17.00 -14.88
C GLU A 74 4.38 -16.52 -13.48
N LEU A 75 3.68 -15.54 -12.91
CA LEU A 75 3.94 -15.04 -11.56
C LEU A 75 3.82 -16.14 -10.49
N GLU A 76 2.73 -16.92 -10.52
CA GLU A 76 2.54 -17.98 -9.52
C GLU A 76 3.58 -19.09 -9.68
N VAL A 77 3.96 -19.43 -10.91
CA VAL A 77 5.04 -20.40 -11.18
C VAL A 77 6.37 -19.89 -10.64
N TYR A 78 6.69 -18.60 -10.82
CA TYR A 78 7.88 -17.98 -10.24
C TYR A 78 7.90 -18.05 -8.71
N LEU A 79 6.73 -17.90 -8.07
CA LEU A 79 6.63 -17.95 -6.62
C LEU A 79 6.85 -19.37 -6.08
N ILE A 80 6.34 -20.39 -6.79
CA ILE A 80 6.51 -21.82 -6.46
C ILE A 80 7.95 -22.28 -6.75
N SER A 81 8.38 -22.16 -8.01
CA SER A 81 9.66 -22.68 -8.52
C SER A 81 10.29 -21.69 -9.51
N PRO A 82 11.20 -20.81 -9.06
CA PRO A 82 11.81 -19.78 -9.91
C PRO A 82 12.56 -20.31 -11.15
N GLU A 83 13.10 -21.54 -11.06
CA GLU A 83 13.89 -22.16 -12.13
C GLU A 83 13.02 -22.63 -13.31
N GLN A 84 11.77 -22.99 -13.06
CA GLN A 84 10.86 -23.56 -14.06
C GLN A 84 10.11 -22.50 -14.89
N VAL A 85 10.33 -21.22 -14.60
CA VAL A 85 9.64 -20.12 -15.28
C VAL A 85 10.00 -20.07 -16.76
N GLY A 86 11.27 -20.31 -17.11
CA GLY A 86 11.72 -20.33 -18.50
C GLY A 86 11.00 -21.41 -19.33
N ASP A 87 10.94 -22.63 -18.79
CA ASP A 87 10.25 -23.76 -19.43
C ASP A 87 8.74 -23.52 -19.54
N PHE A 88 8.15 -22.93 -18.50
CA PHE A 88 6.73 -22.57 -18.51
C PHE A 88 6.40 -21.55 -19.59
N VAL A 89 7.19 -20.47 -19.69
CA VAL A 89 7.02 -19.45 -20.73
C VAL A 89 7.23 -20.07 -22.11
N ALA A 90 8.26 -20.88 -22.31
CA ALA A 90 8.50 -21.56 -23.59
C ALA A 90 7.34 -22.47 -24.00
N ARG A 91 6.73 -23.17 -23.04
CA ARG A 91 5.63 -24.11 -23.28
C ARG A 91 4.30 -23.43 -23.61
N TYR A 92 3.98 -22.32 -22.96
CA TYR A 92 2.63 -21.72 -23.05
C TYR A 92 2.57 -20.41 -23.83
N LYS A 93 3.71 -19.85 -24.25
CA LYS A 93 3.75 -18.64 -25.07
C LYS A 93 3.04 -18.85 -26.41
N GLY A 94 1.99 -18.06 -26.65
CA GLY A 94 1.18 -18.12 -27.88
C GLY A 94 -0.05 -19.04 -27.82
N LEU A 95 -0.19 -19.88 -26.78
CA LEU A 95 -1.35 -20.77 -26.61
C LEU A 95 -2.56 -20.08 -25.97
N SER A 96 -2.39 -18.90 -25.39
CA SER A 96 -3.46 -18.13 -24.75
C SER A 96 -3.26 -16.63 -24.97
N PRO A 97 -4.34 -15.83 -25.02
CA PRO A 97 -4.22 -14.39 -25.04
C PRO A 97 -3.46 -13.96 -23.78
N GLY A 98 -2.29 -13.34 -23.97
CA GLY A 98 -1.47 -12.88 -22.86
C GLY A 98 -2.24 -11.93 -21.94
N GLN A 99 -1.91 -11.95 -20.65
CA GLN A 99 -2.45 -11.00 -19.68
C GLN A 99 -1.49 -9.81 -19.54
N GLY A 100 -2.03 -8.65 -19.16
CA GLY A 100 -1.21 -7.51 -18.80
C GLY A 100 -0.60 -7.64 -17.39
N VAL A 101 0.58 -7.06 -17.20
CA VAL A 101 1.35 -7.15 -15.94
C VAL A 101 0.59 -6.49 -14.79
N PHE A 102 -0.07 -5.35 -15.02
CA PHE A 102 -0.84 -4.68 -13.96
C PHE A 102 -2.03 -5.53 -13.54
N SER A 103 -2.78 -6.10 -14.48
CA SER A 103 -3.93 -6.96 -14.20
C SER A 103 -3.52 -8.20 -13.41
N THR A 104 -2.40 -8.82 -13.75
CA THR A 104 -1.87 -9.96 -12.99
C THR A 104 -1.48 -9.55 -11.57
N LEU A 105 -0.70 -8.47 -11.41
CA LEU A 105 -0.31 -7.96 -10.09
C LEU A 105 -1.52 -7.57 -9.24
N TRP A 106 -2.46 -6.82 -9.82
CA TRP A 106 -3.68 -6.37 -9.14
C TRP A 106 -4.53 -7.56 -8.68
N SER A 107 -4.80 -8.52 -9.56
CA SER A 107 -5.59 -9.71 -9.22
C SER A 107 -4.92 -10.56 -8.15
N PHE A 108 -3.60 -10.73 -8.24
CA PHE A 108 -2.82 -11.51 -7.29
C PHE A 108 -2.79 -10.82 -5.91
N SER A 109 -2.43 -9.53 -5.87
CA SER A 109 -2.39 -8.75 -4.63
C SER A 109 -3.77 -8.62 -3.98
N ALA A 110 -4.84 -8.40 -4.75
CA ALA A 110 -6.21 -8.36 -4.22
C ALA A 110 -6.62 -9.73 -3.64
N GLY A 111 -6.27 -10.84 -4.31
CA GLY A 111 -6.49 -12.19 -3.82
C GLY A 111 -5.78 -12.45 -2.49
N ARG A 112 -4.46 -12.20 -2.44
CA ARG A 112 -3.65 -12.36 -1.21
C ARG A 112 -4.12 -11.47 -0.07
N PHE A 113 -4.52 -10.23 -0.36
CA PHE A 113 -5.07 -9.32 0.63
C PHE A 113 -6.39 -9.87 1.21
N ASN A 114 -7.28 -10.39 0.36
CA ASN A 114 -8.55 -10.98 0.80
C ASN A 114 -8.33 -12.27 1.61
N ASP A 115 -7.37 -13.12 1.20
CA ASP A 115 -7.00 -14.35 1.92
C ASP A 115 -6.42 -14.02 3.30
N ALA A 116 -5.50 -13.05 3.38
CA ALA A 116 -4.95 -12.56 4.65
C ALA A 116 -6.04 -11.99 5.57
N SER A 117 -6.98 -11.22 5.00
CA SER A 117 -8.12 -10.68 5.75
C SER A 117 -9.02 -11.80 6.28
N LYS A 118 -9.34 -12.83 5.47
CA LYS A 118 -10.13 -13.99 5.89
C LYS A 118 -9.50 -14.73 7.06
N GLN A 119 -8.20 -15.01 6.95
CA GLN A 119 -7.49 -15.80 7.94
C GLN A 119 -7.45 -15.11 9.30
N LEU A 120 -7.33 -13.77 9.33
CA LEU A 120 -7.33 -13.01 10.57
C LEU A 120 -8.60 -13.20 11.40
N PHE A 121 -9.74 -13.51 10.76
CA PHE A 121 -11.01 -13.78 11.43
C PHE A 121 -11.25 -15.26 11.75
N ASN A 122 -10.37 -16.16 11.31
CA ASN A 122 -10.48 -17.58 11.63
C ASN A 122 -9.84 -17.89 13.00
N LEU A 123 -10.38 -17.27 14.06
CA LEU A 123 -9.90 -17.44 15.44
C LEU A 123 -10.34 -18.78 16.08
N GLY A 124 -11.28 -19.49 15.45
CA GLY A 124 -11.79 -20.76 15.95
C GLY A 124 -10.90 -21.97 15.64
N GLN A 125 -10.07 -21.90 14.58
CA GLN A 125 -9.28 -23.03 14.09
C GLN A 125 -7.76 -22.79 14.17
N ALA A 126 -7.32 -21.54 14.30
CA ALA A 126 -5.91 -21.16 14.25
C ALA A 126 -5.55 -20.24 15.43
N SER A 127 -4.32 -20.35 15.92
CA SER A 127 -3.80 -19.47 16.96
C SER A 127 -3.58 -18.06 16.42
N PHE A 128 -3.57 -17.06 17.31
CA PHE A 128 -3.29 -15.67 16.92
C PHE A 128 -1.95 -15.55 16.16
N PHE A 129 -0.91 -16.26 16.62
CA PHE A 129 0.41 -16.23 16.00
C PHE A 129 0.44 -16.86 14.61
N SER A 130 -0.28 -17.97 14.37
CA SER A 130 -0.33 -18.56 13.03
C SER A 130 -1.12 -17.70 12.04
N ASN A 131 -2.15 -17.00 12.51
CA ASN A 131 -2.86 -16.00 11.69
C ASN A 131 -1.94 -14.82 11.32
N LEU A 132 -1.13 -14.35 12.28
CA LEU A 132 -0.15 -13.30 12.04
C LEU A 132 0.92 -13.73 11.03
N GLU A 133 1.46 -14.95 11.18
CA GLU A 133 2.40 -15.55 10.23
C GLU A 133 1.80 -15.62 8.83
N TYR A 134 0.55 -16.09 8.70
CA TYR A 134 -0.14 -16.15 7.42
C TYR A 134 -0.26 -14.78 6.75
N VAL A 135 -0.56 -13.72 7.52
CA VAL A 135 -0.59 -12.34 7.01
C VAL A 135 0.79 -11.90 6.51
N PHE A 136 1.85 -12.18 7.27
CA PHE A 136 3.22 -11.85 6.85
C PHE A 136 3.66 -12.61 5.61
N VAL A 137 3.32 -13.90 5.48
CA VAL A 137 3.60 -14.68 4.27
C VAL A 137 2.88 -14.09 3.05
N ASN A 138 1.61 -13.70 3.18
CA ASN A 138 0.87 -13.05 2.08
C ASN A 138 1.50 -11.71 1.69
N LEU A 139 1.92 -10.91 2.66
CA LEU A 139 2.61 -9.63 2.40
C LEU A 139 3.96 -9.85 1.71
N TRP A 140 4.72 -10.87 2.15
CA TRP A 140 5.98 -11.28 1.54
C TRP A 140 5.79 -11.74 0.08
N LEU A 141 4.73 -12.51 -0.20
CA LEU A 141 4.39 -12.93 -1.56
C LEU A 141 4.06 -11.74 -2.46
N CYS A 142 3.34 -10.73 -1.96
CA CYS A 142 3.12 -9.48 -2.69
C CYS A 142 4.44 -8.75 -3.01
N GLY A 143 5.38 -8.72 -2.06
CA GLY A 143 6.73 -8.20 -2.29
C GLY A 143 7.47 -8.96 -3.39
N ARG A 144 7.46 -10.29 -3.34
CA ARG A 144 8.06 -11.14 -4.40
C ARG A 144 7.39 -10.96 -5.75
N ALA A 145 6.09 -10.65 -5.80
CA ALA A 145 5.39 -10.37 -7.05
C ALA A 145 5.91 -9.09 -7.73
N ILE A 146 6.29 -8.07 -6.96
CA ILE A 146 6.95 -6.87 -7.50
C ILE A 146 8.32 -7.23 -8.07
N VAL A 147 9.10 -8.07 -7.37
CA VAL A 147 10.41 -8.55 -7.84
C VAL A 147 10.27 -9.34 -9.15
N TRP A 148 9.25 -10.19 -9.27
CA TRP A 148 8.91 -10.88 -10.51
C TRP A 148 8.68 -9.88 -11.66
N ALA A 149 7.83 -8.88 -11.43
CA ALA A 149 7.50 -7.90 -12.46
C ALA A 149 8.77 -7.17 -12.95
N VAL A 150 9.63 -6.72 -12.03
CA VAL A 150 10.90 -6.05 -12.38
C VAL A 150 11.87 -6.99 -13.11
N ARG A 151 11.93 -8.27 -12.74
CA ARG A 151 12.86 -9.24 -13.33
C ARG A 151 12.46 -9.68 -14.74
N PHE A 152 11.18 -9.98 -14.96
CA PHE A 152 10.69 -10.53 -16.23
C PHE A 152 10.11 -9.47 -17.17
N HIS A 153 9.67 -8.32 -16.64
CA HIS A 153 9.10 -7.21 -17.40
C HIS A 153 9.74 -5.85 -17.03
N PRO A 154 11.07 -5.69 -17.16
CA PRO A 154 11.80 -4.54 -16.60
C PRO A 154 11.34 -3.18 -17.14
N LEU A 155 11.11 -3.06 -18.44
CA LEU A 155 10.66 -1.79 -19.05
C LEU A 155 9.25 -1.40 -18.57
N TYR A 156 8.32 -2.36 -18.59
CA TYR A 156 6.96 -2.16 -18.09
C TYR A 156 6.98 -1.73 -16.63
N SER A 157 7.66 -2.51 -15.79
CA SER A 157 7.70 -2.28 -14.35
C SER A 157 8.42 -0.99 -13.99
N SER A 158 9.50 -0.63 -14.67
CA SER A 158 10.19 0.63 -14.42
C SER A 158 9.29 1.83 -14.67
N LEU A 159 8.56 1.86 -15.79
CA LEU A 159 7.64 2.96 -16.10
C LEU A 159 6.45 3.00 -15.11
N PHE A 160 5.81 1.86 -14.89
CA PHE A 160 4.62 1.78 -14.04
C PHE A 160 4.93 2.07 -12.56
N LEU A 161 6.01 1.50 -12.01
CA LEU A 161 6.41 1.72 -10.62
C LEU A 161 6.88 3.15 -10.38
N THR A 162 7.61 3.75 -11.33
CA THR A 162 8.03 5.16 -11.22
C THR A 162 6.82 6.09 -11.22
N PHE A 163 5.87 5.87 -12.14
CA PHE A 163 4.62 6.63 -12.19
C PHE A 163 3.82 6.49 -10.90
N THR A 164 3.62 5.26 -10.43
CA THR A 164 2.91 4.96 -9.19
C THR A 164 3.59 5.61 -7.98
N PHE A 165 4.92 5.53 -7.89
CA PHE A 165 5.70 6.15 -6.82
C PHE A 165 5.54 7.67 -6.78
N VAL A 166 5.59 8.34 -7.94
CA VAL A 166 5.39 9.80 -8.06
C VAL A 166 3.99 10.20 -7.60
N VAL A 167 2.96 9.51 -8.09
CA VAL A 167 1.56 9.80 -7.73
C VAL A 167 1.32 9.58 -6.23
N LEU A 168 1.85 8.49 -5.67
CA LEU A 168 1.72 8.21 -4.24
C LEU A 168 2.48 9.23 -3.37
N CYS A 169 3.70 9.62 -3.73
CA CYS A 169 4.43 10.65 -2.97
C CYS A 169 3.67 11.98 -2.93
N PHE A 170 3.08 12.38 -4.06
CA PHE A 170 2.24 13.57 -4.14
C PHE A 170 0.98 13.45 -3.27
N ALA A 171 0.21 12.36 -3.44
CA ALA A 171 -1.04 12.14 -2.73
C ALA A 171 -0.83 11.99 -1.21
N CYS A 172 0.15 11.19 -0.79
CA CYS A 172 0.50 11.01 0.62
C CYS A 172 0.93 12.34 1.25
N GLY A 173 1.74 13.15 0.56
CA GLY A 173 2.13 14.47 1.05
C GLY A 173 0.96 15.43 1.25
N ALA A 174 0.03 15.49 0.28
CA ALA A 174 -1.18 16.29 0.38
C ALA A 174 -2.07 15.83 1.55
N VAL A 175 -2.30 14.52 1.67
CA VAL A 175 -3.12 13.93 2.74
C VAL A 175 -2.48 14.17 4.11
N CYS A 176 -1.16 13.96 4.26
CA CYS A 176 -0.43 14.24 5.50
C CYS A 176 -0.54 15.72 5.89
N ARG A 177 -0.52 16.65 4.93
CA ARG A 177 -0.73 18.07 5.22
C ARG A 177 -2.13 18.36 5.74
N CYS A 178 -3.16 17.82 5.07
CA CYS A 178 -4.54 17.94 5.55
C CYS A 178 -4.73 17.33 6.93
N ALA A 179 -4.09 16.19 7.19
CA ALA A 179 -4.13 15.51 8.48
C ALA A 179 -3.45 16.34 9.57
N ALA A 180 -2.28 16.91 9.28
CA ALA A 180 -1.54 17.75 10.22
C ALA A 180 -2.32 19.01 10.61
N LEU A 181 -2.91 19.71 9.64
CA LEU A 181 -3.70 20.92 9.91
C LEU A 181 -4.98 20.64 10.70
N GLU A 182 -5.72 19.59 10.36
CA GLU A 182 -6.97 19.26 11.06
C GLU A 182 -6.72 18.70 12.47
N TYR A 183 -5.64 17.95 12.68
CA TYR A 183 -5.28 17.46 14.00
C TYR A 183 -4.68 18.56 14.90
N ALA A 184 -3.80 19.41 14.37
CA ALA A 184 -3.08 20.41 15.15
C ALA A 184 -3.86 21.71 15.39
N ARG A 185 -4.68 22.14 14.44
CA ARG A 185 -5.36 23.45 14.46
C ARG A 185 -6.87 23.35 14.33
N HIS A 186 -7.42 22.14 14.15
CA HIS A 186 -8.83 21.93 13.82
C HIS A 186 -9.28 22.66 12.54
N GLU A 187 -8.33 22.99 11.67
CA GLU A 187 -8.59 23.61 10.38
C GLU A 187 -8.76 22.53 9.31
N LYS A 188 -9.78 22.68 8.47
CA LYS A 188 -10.03 21.78 7.34
C LYS A 188 -9.57 22.47 6.06
N PRO A 189 -8.33 22.23 5.61
CA PRO A 189 -7.82 22.85 4.39
C PRO A 189 -8.63 22.39 3.18
N GLY A 190 -8.77 23.28 2.21
CA GLY A 190 -9.46 22.99 0.95
C GLY A 190 -8.69 21.98 0.08
N PHE A 191 -9.37 21.42 -0.92
CA PHE A 191 -8.75 20.52 -1.90
C PHE A 191 -7.58 21.19 -2.63
N PHE A 192 -7.77 22.43 -3.09
CA PHE A 192 -6.74 23.20 -3.79
C PHE A 192 -5.56 23.57 -2.88
N GLU A 193 -5.83 23.96 -1.63
CA GLU A 193 -4.78 24.28 -0.66
C GLU A 193 -3.86 23.08 -0.38
N ALA A 194 -4.44 21.88 -0.27
CA ALA A 194 -3.68 20.64 -0.12
C ALA A 194 -2.81 20.34 -1.36
N PHE A 195 -3.36 20.58 -2.55
CA PHE A 195 -2.65 20.43 -3.82
C PHE A 195 -1.51 21.43 -3.98
N ASP A 196 -1.73 22.70 -3.64
CA ASP A 196 -0.72 23.76 -3.71
C ASP A 196 0.45 23.48 -2.76
N PHE A 197 0.17 22.97 -1.57
CA PHE A 197 1.21 22.50 -0.66
C PHE A 197 2.02 21.34 -1.27
N ALA A 198 1.33 20.30 -1.77
CA ALA A 198 2.00 19.15 -2.35
C ALA A 198 2.83 19.51 -3.59
N TYR A 199 2.35 20.45 -4.41
CA TYR A 199 3.06 20.97 -5.57
C TYR A 199 4.30 21.78 -5.17
N SER A 200 4.16 22.73 -4.25
CA SER A 200 5.28 23.58 -3.79
C SER A 200 6.38 22.78 -3.08
N LYS A 201 6.02 21.68 -2.40
CA LYS A 201 6.97 20.79 -1.71
C LYS A 201 7.20 19.46 -2.42
N PHE A 202 6.81 19.33 -3.69
CA PHE A 202 6.90 18.08 -4.44
C PHE A 202 8.32 17.50 -4.46
N ARG A 203 9.34 18.36 -4.65
CA ARG A 203 10.75 17.95 -4.61
C ARG A 203 11.16 17.39 -3.25
N SER A 204 10.72 18.01 -2.16
CA SER A 204 10.97 17.49 -0.80
C SER A 204 10.28 16.15 -0.59
N LEU A 205 9.01 16.03 -0.98
CA LEU A 205 8.22 14.81 -0.85
C LEU A 205 8.79 13.64 -1.67
N LEU A 206 9.32 13.92 -2.86
CA LEU A 206 9.95 12.91 -3.71
C LEU A 206 11.35 12.51 -3.19
N SER A 207 12.13 13.50 -2.74
CA SER A 207 13.48 13.24 -2.24
C SER A 207 13.50 12.51 -0.90
N ALA A 208 12.45 12.64 -0.07
CA ALA A 208 12.44 12.04 1.27
C ALA A 208 12.52 10.50 1.25
N PRO A 209 11.78 9.76 0.42
CA PRO A 209 11.95 8.30 0.30
C PRO A 209 13.07 7.89 -0.67
N LEU A 210 13.37 8.71 -1.69
CA LEU A 210 14.40 8.40 -2.68
C LEU A 210 15.81 8.51 -2.11
N LEU A 211 16.08 9.50 -1.26
CA LEU A 211 17.42 9.73 -0.73
C LEU A 211 17.91 8.59 0.17
N PRO A 212 17.13 8.04 1.12
CA PRO A 212 17.53 6.86 1.88
C PRO A 212 17.81 5.65 0.97
N ALA A 213 16.99 5.45 -0.07
CA ALA A 213 17.21 4.37 -1.04
C ALA A 213 18.55 4.55 -1.77
N VAL A 214 18.85 5.76 -2.25
CA VAL A 214 20.14 6.08 -2.91
C VAL A 214 21.31 5.96 -1.94
N LEU A 215 21.15 6.38 -0.68
CA LEU A 215 22.21 6.28 0.34
C LEU A 215 22.56 4.83 0.67
N VAL A 216 21.58 3.91 0.68
CA VAL A 216 21.82 2.47 0.84
C VAL A 216 22.59 1.87 -0.35
N LEU A 217 22.40 2.40 -1.56
CA LEU A 217 23.12 1.91 -2.75
C LEU A 217 24.62 2.20 -2.70
N VAL A 218 25.06 3.27 -2.01
CA VAL A 218 26.50 3.63 -1.93
C VAL A 218 27.35 2.54 -1.24
N PRO A 219 27.11 2.15 0.03
CA PRO A 219 27.85 1.07 0.64
C PRO A 219 27.61 -0.26 -0.07
N SER A 220 26.40 -0.50 -0.58
CA SER A 220 26.09 -1.72 -1.35
C SER A 220 26.93 -1.84 -2.62
N ALA A 221 27.10 -0.74 -3.36
CA ALA A 221 27.92 -0.70 -4.58
C ALA A 221 29.41 -0.89 -4.28
N LEU A 222 29.91 -0.32 -3.17
CA LEU A 222 31.29 -0.54 -2.73
C LEU A 222 31.55 -2.01 -2.35
N ILE A 223 30.62 -2.64 -1.63
CA ILE A 223 30.70 -4.06 -1.29
C ILE A 223 30.68 -4.91 -2.58
N LEU A 224 29.81 -4.60 -3.53
CA LEU A 224 29.77 -5.27 -4.83
C LEU A 224 31.08 -5.10 -5.60
N ALA A 225 31.66 -3.90 -5.62
CA ALA A 225 32.93 -3.64 -6.29
C ALA A 225 34.09 -4.45 -5.65
N VAL A 226 34.14 -4.54 -4.33
CA VAL A 226 35.12 -5.41 -3.64
C VAL A 226 34.87 -6.88 -3.96
N GLY A 227 33.61 -7.32 -4.04
CA GLY A 227 33.24 -8.66 -4.49
C GLY A 227 33.70 -8.96 -5.91
N MET A 228 33.59 -8.00 -6.83
CA MET A 228 34.09 -8.13 -8.20
C MET A 228 35.63 -8.22 -8.27
N LEU A 229 36.34 -7.41 -7.48
CA LEU A 229 37.81 -7.50 -7.35
C LEU A 229 38.25 -8.83 -6.74
N GLY A 230 37.43 -9.38 -5.85
CA GLY A 230 37.60 -10.69 -5.25
C GLY A 230 37.56 -11.86 -6.23
N ALA A 231 36.97 -11.68 -7.43
CA ALA A 231 36.90 -12.73 -8.45
C ALA A 231 38.24 -12.99 -9.17
N ILE A 232 39.27 -12.16 -8.94
CA ILE A 232 40.59 -12.32 -9.57
C ILE A 232 41.35 -13.48 -8.88
N PRO A 233 41.81 -14.51 -9.60
CA PRO A 233 42.53 -15.64 -9.02
C PRO A 233 43.78 -15.19 -8.25
N ARG A 234 44.02 -15.76 -7.07
CA ARG A 234 45.16 -15.48 -6.15
C ARG A 234 45.21 -14.08 -5.53
N LEU A 235 44.98 -13.02 -6.30
CA LEU A 235 45.01 -11.64 -5.80
C LEU A 235 43.71 -11.26 -5.06
N GLY A 236 42.57 -11.75 -5.55
CA GLY A 236 41.24 -11.45 -5.00
C GLY A 236 41.03 -12.00 -3.59
N GLU A 237 41.54 -13.20 -3.31
CA GLU A 237 41.45 -13.84 -1.98
C GLU A 237 42.17 -13.01 -0.90
N LEU A 238 43.41 -12.56 -1.21
CA LEU A 238 44.20 -11.74 -0.29
C LEU A 238 43.55 -10.37 -0.09
N LEU A 239 43.03 -9.77 -1.17
CA LEU A 239 42.38 -8.46 -1.14
C LEU A 239 41.08 -8.50 -0.34
N ILE A 240 40.26 -9.56 -0.49
CA ILE A 240 39.08 -9.78 0.36
C ILE A 240 39.51 -9.94 1.82
N GLY A 241 40.52 -10.76 2.11
CA GLY A 241 40.98 -10.99 3.48
C GLY A 241 41.42 -9.70 4.18
N VAL A 242 42.17 -8.84 3.49
CA VAL A 242 42.62 -7.54 4.01
C VAL A 242 41.46 -6.54 4.12
N LEU A 243 40.58 -6.45 3.12
CA LEU A 243 39.45 -5.52 3.12
C LEU A 243 38.24 -6.00 3.93
N PHE A 244 38.24 -7.23 4.45
CA PHE A 244 37.06 -7.83 5.09
C PHE A 244 36.51 -6.97 6.23
N GLY A 245 37.38 -6.40 7.06
CA GLY A 245 36.97 -5.48 8.12
C GLY A 245 36.23 -4.25 7.59
N VAL A 246 36.69 -3.66 6.48
CA VAL A 246 36.03 -2.53 5.81
C VAL A 246 34.69 -2.96 5.20
N VAL A 247 34.63 -4.14 4.58
CA VAL A 247 33.40 -4.69 3.99
C VAL A 247 32.34 -4.93 5.07
N VAL A 248 32.72 -5.45 6.24
CA VAL A 248 31.81 -5.64 7.38
C VAL A 248 31.28 -4.30 7.88
N LEU A 249 32.13 -3.26 7.99
CA LEU A 249 31.69 -1.92 8.37
C LEU A 249 30.73 -1.30 7.35
N LEU A 250 30.99 -1.47 6.05
CA LEU A 250 30.08 -1.05 4.98
C LEU A 250 28.77 -1.82 5.04
N GLY A 251 28.81 -3.13 5.33
CA GLY A 251 27.63 -3.97 5.51
C GLY A 251 26.78 -3.51 6.70
N LEU A 252 27.42 -3.21 7.83
CA LEU A 252 26.76 -2.63 9.00
C LEU A 252 26.12 -1.28 8.67
N ALA A 253 26.80 -0.42 7.92
CA ALA A 253 26.25 0.85 7.46
C ALA A 253 25.03 0.65 6.54
N ALA A 254 25.10 -0.28 5.57
CA ALA A 254 24.00 -0.59 4.67
C ALA A 254 22.77 -1.12 5.42
N VAL A 255 22.97 -2.08 6.35
CA VAL A 255 21.88 -2.62 7.19
C VAL A 255 21.30 -1.54 8.10
N GLY A 256 22.13 -0.73 8.76
CA GLY A 256 21.67 0.37 9.60
C GLY A 256 20.82 1.39 8.84
N MET A 257 21.25 1.76 7.62
CA MET A 257 20.47 2.65 6.74
C MET A 257 19.17 2.00 6.26
N LEU A 258 19.17 0.70 5.93
CA LEU A 258 17.96 -0.01 5.50
C LEU A 258 16.93 -0.11 6.64
N VAL A 259 17.39 -0.43 7.86
CA VAL A 259 16.54 -0.46 9.06
C VAL A 259 16.00 0.94 9.35
N GLY A 260 16.83 1.97 9.29
CA GLY A 260 16.39 3.36 9.47
C GLY A 260 15.38 3.81 8.40
N ALA A 261 15.59 3.45 7.14
CA ALA A 261 14.69 3.79 6.04
C ALA A 261 13.33 3.07 6.15
N THR A 262 13.32 1.81 6.55
CA THR A 262 12.09 1.03 6.73
C THR A 262 11.32 1.44 7.98
N ALA A 263 12.02 1.63 9.11
CA ALA A 263 11.40 2.05 10.38
C ALA A 263 10.92 3.51 10.34
N GLY A 264 11.71 4.41 9.74
CA GLY A 264 11.39 5.84 9.62
C GLY A 264 10.57 6.20 8.39
N GLY A 265 10.43 5.30 7.42
CA GLY A 265 9.83 5.59 6.11
C GLY A 265 8.41 6.14 6.19
N LEU A 266 7.60 5.61 7.11
CA LEU A 266 6.23 6.08 7.35
C LEU A 266 6.18 7.52 7.89
N LEU A 267 7.23 7.97 8.57
CA LEU A 267 7.33 9.29 9.22
C LEU A 267 7.87 10.37 8.28
N LEU A 268 8.41 10.01 7.11
CA LEU A 268 9.00 10.95 6.16
C LEU A 268 7.98 11.96 5.61
N PHE A 269 6.81 11.49 5.17
CA PHE A 269 5.76 12.37 4.65
C PHE A 269 5.17 13.29 5.75
N PRO A 270 4.84 12.78 6.95
CA PRO A 270 4.48 13.62 8.09
C PRO A 270 5.53 14.68 8.46
N ALA A 271 6.82 14.35 8.44
CA ALA A 271 7.89 15.29 8.77
C ALA A 271 7.90 16.50 7.83
N VAL A 272 7.77 16.24 6.52
CA VAL A 272 7.64 17.31 5.52
C VAL A 272 6.33 18.08 5.70
N ALA A 273 5.23 17.42 6.03
CA ALA A 273 3.92 18.04 6.20
C ALA A 273 3.80 18.95 7.45
N TYR A 274 4.38 18.53 8.57
CA TYR A 274 4.36 19.28 9.84
C TYR A 274 5.28 20.48 9.82
N GLU A 275 6.45 20.36 9.18
CA GLU A 275 7.54 21.30 9.38
C GLU A 275 8.03 21.96 8.09
N ALA A 276 7.45 21.57 6.94
CA ALA A 276 7.84 22.05 5.62
C ALA A 276 9.35 21.91 5.33
N THR A 277 9.99 20.91 5.94
CA THR A 277 11.43 20.64 5.86
C THR A 277 11.85 20.13 4.48
N THR A 278 13.17 20.14 4.22
CA THR A 278 13.73 19.49 3.04
C THR A 278 13.75 17.97 3.23
N GLY A 279 13.80 17.20 2.15
CA GLY A 279 13.84 15.73 2.26
C GLY A 279 15.02 15.21 3.08
N ARG A 280 16.16 15.92 3.10
CA ARG A 280 17.34 15.60 3.91
C ARG A 280 17.06 15.74 5.41
N ASP A 281 16.47 16.87 5.80
CA ASP A 281 16.18 17.16 7.21
C ASP A 281 15.07 16.24 7.74
N ALA A 282 14.10 15.90 6.89
CA ALA A 282 13.04 14.96 7.20
C ALA A 282 13.58 13.57 7.59
N ILE A 283 14.63 13.10 6.91
CA ILE A 283 15.28 11.81 7.22
C ILE A 283 15.98 11.86 8.57
N GLY A 284 16.73 12.93 8.84
CA GLY A 284 17.40 13.11 10.14
C GLY A 284 16.43 13.05 11.31
N ARG A 285 15.26 13.68 11.16
CA ARG A 285 14.19 13.66 12.16
C ARG A 285 13.51 12.30 12.27
N ALA A 286 13.13 11.69 11.16
CA ALA A 286 12.50 10.37 11.16
C ALA A 286 13.39 9.32 11.84
N VAL A 287 14.70 9.30 11.50
CA VAL A 287 15.67 8.39 12.13
C VAL A 287 15.88 8.72 13.60
N SER A 288 16.03 10.01 13.96
CA SER A 288 16.16 10.44 15.36
C SER A 288 14.97 9.99 16.21
N TYR A 289 13.75 10.12 15.69
CA TYR A 289 12.53 9.73 16.39
C TYR A 289 12.41 8.21 16.58
N VAL A 290 12.79 7.44 15.55
CA VAL A 290 12.89 5.97 15.63
C VAL A 290 13.88 5.54 16.71
N LEU A 291 15.09 6.12 16.70
CA LEU A 291 16.19 5.68 17.56
C LEU A 291 16.08 6.15 19.01
N ASN A 292 15.53 7.34 19.26
CA ASN A 292 15.42 7.88 20.61
C ASN A 292 14.32 7.19 21.44
N ARG A 293 13.26 6.69 20.80
CA ARG A 293 12.12 6.05 21.49
C ARG A 293 11.54 4.86 20.68
N PRO A 294 12.33 3.81 20.39
CA PRO A 294 11.94 2.73 19.48
C PRO A 294 10.73 1.93 19.98
N LEU A 295 10.65 1.66 21.29
CA LEU A 295 9.54 0.89 21.88
C LEU A 295 8.20 1.63 21.77
N TRP A 296 8.21 2.95 22.00
CA TRP A 296 7.00 3.77 21.88
C TRP A 296 6.55 3.90 20.44
N MET A 297 7.49 4.05 19.51
CA MET A 297 7.17 4.06 18.09
C MET A 297 6.54 2.73 17.64
N LEU A 298 7.13 1.60 18.02
CA LEU A 298 6.59 0.28 17.71
C LEU A 298 5.20 0.10 18.33
N PHE A 299 5.02 0.54 19.58
CA PHE A 299 3.72 0.52 20.25
C PHE A 299 2.67 1.35 19.49
N TYR A 300 2.97 2.59 19.10
CA TYR A 300 2.03 3.45 18.38
C TYR A 300 1.69 2.90 16.99
N ILE A 301 2.68 2.39 16.25
CA ILE A 301 2.44 1.73 14.96
C ILE A 301 1.58 0.48 15.13
N PHE A 302 1.83 -0.32 16.17
CA PHE A 302 1.05 -1.51 16.47
C PHE A 302 -0.41 -1.17 16.79
N VAL A 303 -0.65 -0.21 17.69
CA VAL A 303 -2.01 0.22 18.05
C VAL A 303 -2.73 0.86 16.86
N ALA A 304 -2.05 1.69 16.07
CA ALA A 304 -2.60 2.21 14.81
C ALA A 304 -2.94 1.07 13.84
N GLY A 305 -2.09 0.06 13.72
CA GLY A 305 -2.36 -1.13 12.90
C GLY A 305 -3.62 -1.88 13.35
N LEU A 306 -3.82 -2.04 14.67
CA LEU A 306 -5.01 -2.67 15.23
C LEU A 306 -6.28 -1.87 14.91
N PHE A 307 -6.28 -0.56 15.17
CA PHE A 307 -7.43 0.29 14.84
C PHE A 307 -7.72 0.30 13.34
N GLY A 308 -6.68 0.42 12.50
CA GLY A 308 -6.80 0.41 11.05
C GLY A 308 -7.46 -0.87 10.55
N THR A 309 -7.01 -2.02 11.05
CA THR A 309 -7.57 -3.34 10.70
C THR A 309 -9.02 -3.47 11.16
N PHE A 310 -9.32 -3.04 12.39
CA PHE A 310 -10.68 -3.05 12.94
C PHE A 310 -11.64 -2.21 12.09
N PHE A 311 -11.30 -0.94 11.84
CA PHE A 311 -12.15 -0.03 11.07
C PHE A 311 -12.26 -0.42 9.60
N TYR A 312 -11.20 -0.97 9.02
CA TYR A 312 -11.23 -1.51 7.66
C TYR A 312 -12.28 -2.63 7.52
N VAL A 313 -12.32 -3.54 8.48
CA VAL A 313 -13.28 -4.64 8.49
C VAL A 313 -14.69 -4.13 8.77
N LEU A 314 -14.85 -3.17 9.68
CA LEU A 314 -16.13 -2.52 9.92
C LEU A 314 -16.71 -1.91 8.63
N ILE A 315 -15.88 -1.18 7.87
CA ILE A 315 -16.28 -0.62 6.57
C ILE A 315 -16.68 -1.74 5.59
N ARG A 316 -15.90 -2.81 5.49
CA ARG A 316 -16.25 -3.97 4.63
C ARG A 316 -17.56 -4.62 5.03
N VAL A 317 -17.83 -4.77 6.33
CA VAL A 317 -19.08 -5.34 6.85
C VAL A 317 -20.26 -4.43 6.49
N VAL A 318 -20.13 -3.12 6.70
CA VAL A 318 -21.18 -2.15 6.32
C VAL A 318 -21.47 -2.23 4.82
N ILE A 319 -20.43 -2.20 3.98
CA ILE A 319 -20.53 -2.38 2.53
C ILE A 319 -21.25 -3.68 2.18
N TYR A 320 -20.85 -4.80 2.79
CA TYR A 320 -21.45 -6.11 2.56
C TYR A 320 -22.93 -6.12 2.95
N LEU A 321 -23.30 -5.55 4.10
CA LEU A 321 -24.69 -5.48 4.56
C LEU A 321 -25.54 -4.64 3.61
N VAL A 322 -25.05 -3.47 3.19
CA VAL A 322 -25.72 -2.61 2.20
C VAL A 322 -25.96 -3.39 0.91
N LEU A 323 -24.91 -4.01 0.35
CA LEU A 323 -25.03 -4.80 -0.87
C LEU A 323 -25.98 -5.99 -0.70
N LYS A 324 -25.97 -6.67 0.46
CA LYS A 324 -26.85 -7.81 0.73
C LYS A 324 -28.32 -7.40 0.81
N VAL A 325 -28.61 -6.27 1.46
CA VAL A 325 -29.96 -5.70 1.53
C VAL A 325 -30.42 -5.29 0.13
N VAL A 326 -29.58 -4.58 -0.64
CA VAL A 326 -29.90 -4.20 -2.03
C VAL A 326 -30.17 -5.43 -2.89
N TYR A 327 -29.30 -6.45 -2.83
CA TYR A 327 -29.49 -7.71 -3.55
C TYR A 327 -30.81 -8.39 -3.17
N GLY A 328 -31.11 -8.49 -1.88
CA GLY A 328 -32.34 -9.12 -1.38
C GLY A 328 -33.61 -8.38 -1.81
N LEU A 329 -33.60 -7.04 -1.77
CA LEU A 329 -34.71 -6.21 -2.22
C LEU A 329 -34.91 -6.29 -3.74
N LEU A 330 -33.83 -6.32 -4.52
CA LEU A 330 -33.89 -6.52 -5.97
C LEU A 330 -34.45 -7.92 -6.31
N ALA A 331 -33.96 -8.96 -5.66
CA ALA A 331 -34.46 -10.32 -5.84
C ALA A 331 -35.95 -10.43 -5.47
N GLY A 332 -36.34 -9.88 -4.31
CA GLY A 332 -37.74 -9.84 -3.88
C GLY A 332 -38.65 -9.09 -4.87
N GLY A 333 -38.21 -7.92 -5.34
CA GLY A 333 -38.93 -7.14 -6.35
C GLY A 333 -39.12 -7.90 -7.67
N MET A 334 -38.07 -8.59 -8.15
CA MET A 334 -38.17 -9.41 -9.37
C MET A 334 -39.13 -10.58 -9.19
N THR A 335 -39.09 -11.28 -8.04
CA THR A 335 -40.01 -12.39 -7.77
C THR A 335 -41.47 -11.93 -7.69
N LEU A 336 -41.74 -10.77 -7.09
CA LEU A 336 -43.10 -10.21 -7.00
C LEU A 336 -43.65 -9.79 -8.37
N ALA A 337 -42.79 -9.36 -9.28
CA ALA A 337 -43.15 -9.02 -10.66
C ALA A 337 -43.23 -10.25 -11.59
N GLY A 338 -43.05 -11.47 -11.07
CA GLY A 338 -43.05 -12.71 -11.86
C GLY A 338 -41.77 -12.91 -12.71
N GLY A 339 -40.68 -12.21 -12.38
CA GLY A 339 -39.40 -12.32 -13.08
C GLY A 339 -38.45 -13.36 -12.50
N ASP A 340 -37.54 -13.86 -13.33
CA ASP A 340 -36.58 -14.91 -12.97
C ASP A 340 -35.40 -14.38 -12.14
N ILE A 341 -35.16 -15.00 -10.98
CA ILE A 341 -33.98 -14.75 -10.11
C ILE A 341 -32.68 -15.08 -10.86
N GLU A 342 -32.72 -16.03 -11.80
CA GLU A 342 -31.56 -16.35 -12.64
C GLU A 342 -31.05 -15.16 -13.44
N LYS A 343 -31.94 -14.26 -13.86
CA LYS A 343 -31.56 -13.02 -14.55
C LYS A 343 -30.74 -12.11 -13.65
N LEU A 344 -31.12 -12.00 -12.37
CA LEU A 344 -30.33 -11.27 -11.39
C LEU A 344 -28.97 -11.93 -11.16
N ASN A 345 -28.93 -13.27 -11.04
CA ASN A 345 -27.66 -14.01 -10.88
C ASN A 345 -26.71 -13.83 -12.07
N ARG A 346 -27.22 -13.70 -13.30
CA ARG A 346 -26.41 -13.40 -14.50
C ARG A 346 -25.81 -11.99 -14.46
N LEU A 347 -26.56 -11.01 -13.94
CA LEU A 347 -26.10 -9.63 -13.78
C LEU A 347 -25.15 -9.46 -12.58
N TRP A 348 -25.44 -10.13 -11.47
CA TRP A 348 -24.71 -10.05 -10.21
C TRP A 348 -24.96 -11.31 -9.37
N THR A 349 -23.93 -12.12 -9.14
CA THR A 349 -24.03 -13.40 -8.40
C THR A 349 -24.15 -13.22 -6.87
N GLY A 350 -24.58 -12.05 -6.40
CA GLY A 350 -24.65 -11.69 -4.98
C GLY A 350 -23.31 -11.32 -4.33
N PRO A 351 -23.33 -10.54 -3.23
CA PRO A 351 -22.12 -10.11 -2.53
C PRO A 351 -21.59 -11.19 -1.58
N ALA A 352 -20.26 -11.35 -1.50
CA ALA A 352 -19.60 -12.06 -0.41
C ALA A 352 -18.66 -11.11 0.34
N LEU A 353 -18.58 -11.24 1.67
CA LEU A 353 -17.82 -10.33 2.54
C LEU A 353 -16.35 -10.16 2.10
N PHE A 354 -15.76 -11.24 1.61
CA PHE A 354 -14.35 -11.28 1.18
C PHE A 354 -14.19 -11.42 -0.34
N SER A 355 -15.29 -11.43 -1.09
CA SER A 355 -15.30 -11.39 -2.57
C SER A 355 -16.41 -10.44 -2.99
N LEU A 356 -16.17 -9.15 -2.77
CA LEU A 356 -17.12 -8.08 -3.10
C LEU A 356 -17.28 -7.94 -4.63
N MET A 357 -16.30 -8.40 -5.40
CA MET A 357 -16.32 -8.43 -6.85
C MET A 357 -16.58 -9.86 -7.32
N SER A 358 -17.70 -10.08 -7.99
CA SER A 358 -17.93 -11.25 -8.82
C SER A 358 -18.07 -10.78 -10.25
N ARG A 359 -17.26 -11.31 -11.16
CA ARG A 359 -17.38 -10.97 -12.58
C ARG A 359 -18.68 -11.60 -13.10
N PRO A 360 -19.59 -10.83 -13.70
CA PRO A 360 -20.84 -11.38 -14.23
C PRO A 360 -20.53 -12.42 -15.31
N SER A 361 -21.24 -13.53 -15.28
CA SER A 361 -21.10 -14.64 -16.23
C SER A 361 -22.13 -14.48 -17.35
N ASN A 362 -21.64 -14.65 -18.59
CA ASN A 362 -22.41 -14.92 -19.82
C ASN A 362 -23.76 -14.17 -19.93
N ALA A 363 -23.70 -12.85 -20.12
CA ALA A 363 -24.88 -12.06 -20.51
C ALA A 363 -25.50 -12.67 -21.76
N ALA A 364 -26.79 -13.03 -21.71
CA ALA A 364 -27.47 -13.67 -22.83
C ALA A 364 -27.92 -12.65 -23.87
N VAL A 365 -28.13 -11.39 -23.45
CA VAL A 365 -28.62 -10.28 -24.28
C VAL A 365 -27.72 -9.06 -24.14
N TRP A 366 -27.63 -8.24 -25.19
CA TRP A 366 -26.84 -7.00 -25.21
C TRP A 366 -27.20 -6.02 -24.08
N SER A 367 -28.49 -5.93 -23.72
CA SER A 367 -28.97 -5.09 -22.61
C SER A 367 -28.50 -5.59 -21.25
N GLU A 368 -28.41 -6.91 -21.06
CA GLU A 368 -27.84 -7.52 -19.85
C GLU A 368 -26.34 -7.25 -19.76
N SER A 369 -25.64 -7.25 -20.88
CA SER A 369 -24.21 -6.90 -20.92
C SER A 369 -23.95 -5.45 -20.50
N ILE A 370 -24.78 -4.51 -20.97
CA ILE A 370 -24.70 -3.10 -20.57
C ILE A 370 -25.04 -2.94 -19.07
N GLY A 371 -26.09 -3.60 -18.59
CA GLY A 371 -26.45 -3.57 -17.17
C GLY A 371 -25.33 -4.14 -16.28
N ALA A 372 -24.77 -5.28 -16.66
CA ALA A 372 -23.64 -5.92 -15.99
C ALA A 372 -22.39 -5.03 -15.99
N PHE A 373 -22.14 -4.29 -17.07
CA PHE A 373 -21.05 -3.32 -17.17
C PHE A 373 -21.19 -2.17 -16.14
N PHE A 374 -22.38 -1.57 -16.03
CA PHE A 374 -22.62 -0.50 -15.05
C PHE A 374 -22.49 -0.99 -13.61
N ILE A 375 -23.02 -2.18 -13.31
CA ILE A 375 -22.87 -2.82 -12.00
C ILE A 375 -21.39 -3.06 -11.70
N TYR A 376 -20.63 -3.56 -12.67
CA TYR A 376 -19.20 -3.79 -12.54
C TYR A 376 -18.42 -2.49 -12.31
N LEU A 377 -18.75 -1.41 -13.02
CA LEU A 377 -18.16 -0.08 -12.82
C LEU A 377 -18.43 0.44 -11.40
N PHE A 378 -19.62 0.22 -10.86
CA PHE A 378 -19.94 0.59 -9.48
C PHE A 378 -19.11 -0.20 -8.47
N PHE A 379 -18.91 -1.51 -8.69
CA PHE A 379 -18.00 -2.31 -7.85
C PHE A 379 -16.55 -1.83 -7.91
N LEU A 380 -16.08 -1.42 -9.09
CA LEU A 380 -14.76 -0.82 -9.23
C LEU A 380 -14.63 0.48 -8.43
N LEU A 381 -15.64 1.36 -8.47
CA LEU A 381 -15.66 2.59 -7.67
C LEU A 381 -15.60 2.27 -6.18
N LEU A 382 -16.42 1.33 -5.72
CA LEU A 382 -16.49 0.93 -4.31
C LEU A 382 -15.16 0.34 -3.82
N ILE A 383 -14.53 -0.52 -4.62
CA ILE A 383 -13.22 -1.09 -4.30
C ILE A 383 -12.12 -0.03 -4.37
N GLY A 384 -12.18 0.88 -5.35
CA GLY A 384 -11.28 2.03 -5.44
C GLY A 384 -11.37 2.93 -4.22
N LEU A 385 -12.59 3.16 -3.69
CA LEU A 385 -12.82 3.92 -2.46
C LEU A 385 -12.25 3.20 -1.24
N LEU A 386 -12.39 1.88 -1.17
CA LEU A 386 -11.81 1.07 -0.10
C LEU A 386 -10.28 1.11 -0.13
N ALA A 387 -9.67 1.03 -1.32
CA ALA A 387 -8.23 1.18 -1.49
C ALA A 387 -7.75 2.60 -1.12
N ALA A 388 -8.51 3.63 -1.52
CA ALA A 388 -8.25 5.02 -1.14
C ALA A 388 -8.30 5.23 0.38
N TYR A 389 -9.25 4.59 1.07
CA TYR A 389 -9.32 4.61 2.53
C TYR A 389 -8.05 4.03 3.17
N ILE A 390 -7.51 2.91 2.66
CA ILE A 390 -6.27 2.32 3.20
C ILE A 390 -5.11 3.31 3.10
N ILE A 391 -4.91 3.93 1.93
CA ILE A 391 -3.85 4.92 1.72
C ILE A 391 -4.03 6.12 2.66
N THR A 392 -5.26 6.64 2.72
CA THR A 392 -5.60 7.80 3.56
C THR A 392 -5.37 7.48 5.04
N TYR A 393 -5.78 6.30 5.48
CA TYR A 393 -5.58 5.84 6.86
C TYR A 393 -4.11 5.76 7.22
N ILE A 394 -3.27 5.14 6.37
CA ILE A 394 -1.83 5.04 6.61
C ILE A 394 -1.21 6.44 6.75
N CYS A 395 -1.57 7.39 5.88
CA CYS A 395 -1.06 8.76 5.93
C CYS A 395 -1.53 9.52 7.18
N CYS A 396 -2.81 9.42 7.53
CA CYS A 396 -3.37 10.06 8.73
C CYS A 396 -2.77 9.46 10.01
N ALA A 397 -2.70 8.14 10.10
CA ALA A 397 -2.12 7.44 11.24
C ALA A 397 -0.64 7.78 11.39
N SER A 398 0.15 7.75 10.32
CA SER A 398 1.57 8.14 10.39
C SER A 398 1.75 9.60 10.80
N THR A 399 0.84 10.48 10.40
CA THR A 399 0.83 11.91 10.80
C THR A 399 0.60 12.09 12.29
N ILE A 400 -0.36 11.36 12.87
CA ILE A 400 -0.60 11.38 14.33
C ILE A 400 0.56 10.74 15.08
N VAL A 401 1.06 9.59 14.62
CA VAL A 401 2.23 8.92 15.23
C VAL A 401 3.44 9.87 15.23
N TYR A 402 3.69 10.58 14.13
CA TYR A 402 4.75 11.59 14.05
C TYR A 402 4.58 12.67 15.12
N ALA A 403 3.37 13.23 15.27
CA ALA A 403 3.10 14.26 16.27
C ALA A 403 3.30 13.77 17.71
N LEU A 404 2.87 12.53 18.01
CA LEU A 404 3.03 11.92 19.33
C LEU A 404 4.50 11.64 19.67
N VAL A 405 5.26 11.10 18.72
CA VAL A 405 6.70 10.83 18.93
C VAL A 405 7.47 12.15 19.03
N ARG A 406 7.16 13.14 18.19
CA ARG A 406 7.72 14.49 18.26
C ARG A 406 7.48 15.15 19.62
N LYS A 407 6.27 15.01 20.19
CA LYS A 407 5.97 15.49 21.55
C LYS A 407 6.84 14.79 22.61
N LYS A 408 7.09 13.48 22.48
CA LYS A 408 7.91 12.74 23.44
C LYS A 408 9.42 12.99 23.32
N VAL A 409 9.93 13.19 22.10
CA VAL A 409 11.36 13.38 21.85
C VAL A 409 11.75 14.85 21.99
N ASP A 410 11.04 15.75 21.30
CA ASP A 410 11.41 17.17 21.23
C ASP A 410 10.66 18.06 22.23
N ARG A 411 9.67 17.51 22.95
CA ARG A 411 8.76 18.27 23.84
C ARG A 411 7.99 19.39 23.13
N VAL A 412 7.82 19.28 21.82
CA VAL A 412 7.03 20.21 21.01
C VAL A 412 5.58 19.77 21.01
N GLU A 413 4.67 20.72 21.26
CA GLU A 413 3.24 20.43 21.26
C GLU A 413 2.72 20.04 19.87
N PRO A 414 1.74 19.13 19.78
CA PRO A 414 1.17 18.68 18.50
C PRO A 414 0.55 19.81 17.66
N GLU A 415 0.18 20.92 18.29
CA GLU A 415 -0.48 22.09 17.69
C GLU A 415 0.48 22.96 16.85
N VAL A 416 1.79 22.78 17.04
CA VAL A 416 2.83 23.55 16.35
C VAL A 416 3.09 22.96 14.96
N VAL A 417 2.34 23.45 13.97
CA VAL A 417 2.49 23.14 12.54
C VAL A 417 3.03 24.36 11.79
N TYR A 418 3.94 24.12 10.83
CA TYR A 418 4.44 25.17 9.94
C TYR A 418 3.31 25.76 9.08
N LEU A 419 3.25 27.09 9.02
CA LEU A 419 2.37 27.86 8.15
C LEU A 419 3.24 28.74 7.25
N PRO A 420 3.02 28.76 5.92
CA PRO A 420 3.62 29.79 5.08
C PRO A 420 3.18 31.17 5.58
N LEU A 421 4.09 32.16 5.58
CA LEU A 421 3.82 33.54 6.05
C LEU A 421 2.59 34.19 5.39
N ALA A 422 2.21 33.75 4.18
CA ALA A 422 1.00 34.21 3.49
C ALA A 422 -0.33 33.78 4.16
N TYR A 423 -0.29 32.83 5.11
CA TYR A 423 -1.45 32.27 5.81
C TYR A 423 -1.55 32.74 7.27
N GLU A 424 -0.63 33.59 7.74
CA GLU A 424 -0.86 34.30 9.00
C GLU A 424 -2.03 35.27 8.80
N ARG A 425 -3.25 34.83 9.16
CA ARG A 425 -4.32 35.81 9.41
C ARG A 425 -3.79 36.75 10.49
N PRO A 426 -3.89 38.08 10.31
CA PRO A 426 -3.53 38.99 11.37
C PRO A 426 -4.38 38.60 12.57
N LYS A 427 -3.74 38.19 13.67
CA LYS A 427 -4.41 38.10 14.96
C LYS A 427 -5.14 39.43 15.11
N ALA A 428 -6.46 39.40 15.18
CA ALA A 428 -7.24 40.57 15.52
C ALA A 428 -6.61 41.12 16.79
N ARG A 429 -5.99 42.31 16.70
CA ARG A 429 -5.56 43.05 17.88
C ARG A 429 -6.84 43.27 18.67
N THR A 430 -7.01 42.52 19.75
CA THR A 430 -7.79 43.00 20.87
C THR A 430 -7.04 44.23 21.36
N GLU A 431 -7.51 45.39 20.90
CA GLU A 431 -7.11 46.69 21.43
C GLU A 431 -7.45 46.73 22.94
N PRO A 432 -6.63 47.47 23.72
CA PRO A 432 -6.56 47.37 25.18
C PRO A 432 -7.82 47.78 25.94
#